data_AF-A0A553XKU6-F1
#
_entry.id   AF-A0A553XKU6-F1
#
_cell.length_a   1.000
_cell.length_b   1.000
_cell.length_c   1.000
_cell.angle_alpha   90.00
_cell.angle_beta   90.00
_cell.angle_gamma   90.00
#
_symmetry.space_group_name_H-M   'P 1'
#
loop_
_entity.id
_entity.type
_entity.pdbx_description
1 polymer ?
#
loop_
_entity_poly.entity_id
_entity_poly.type
_entity_poly.pdbx_seq_one_letter_code
_entity_poly.pdbx_strand_id
1 'polypeptide(L)'
;TGAELAALFSAHPSIVAWINGHSHKNEVTAHPGFWEVSTASHIDFPQLARVIELTDNHDGTLSLFTTLVESSAPHRADPADLSRTGLAALYRELAANAPKARKDLAGEAVDRNLELVVRRR
;
A
#
# COMPACT_ATOMS: atom_id res chain seq x y z
N THR A 1 18.39 -13.14 -5.34
CA THR A 1 17.77 -13.10 -3.99
C THR A 1 17.27 -11.69 -3.68
N GLY A 2 16.56 -11.47 -2.58
CA GLY A 2 16.11 -10.11 -2.20
C GLY A 2 17.29 -9.15 -1.96
N ALA A 3 18.37 -9.63 -1.33
CA ALA A 3 19.56 -8.82 -1.07
C ALA A 3 20.29 -8.36 -2.35
N GLU A 4 20.39 -9.24 -3.35
CA GLU A 4 20.99 -8.89 -4.65
C GLU A 4 20.18 -7.81 -5.38
N LEU A 5 18.84 -7.87 -5.31
CA LEU A 5 17.97 -6.87 -5.91
C LEU A 5 18.08 -5.53 -5.19
N ALA A 6 18.09 -5.54 -3.86
CA ALA A 6 18.27 -4.33 -3.06
C ALA A 6 19.64 -3.67 -3.33
N ALA A 7 20.70 -4.47 -3.48
CA ALA A 7 22.02 -3.97 -3.86
C ALA A 7 22.02 -3.37 -5.27
N LEU A 8 21.39 -4.04 -6.24
CA LEU A 8 21.24 -3.53 -7.60
C LEU A 8 20.49 -2.19 -7.61
N PHE A 9 19.37 -2.09 -6.92
CA PHE A 9 18.57 -0.85 -6.87
C PHE A 9 19.31 0.29 -6.18
N SER A 10 19.99 0.01 -5.07
CA SER A 10 20.80 1.00 -4.34
C SER A 10 21.95 1.59 -5.18
N ALA A 11 22.43 0.84 -6.19
CA ALA A 11 23.49 1.25 -7.11
C ALA A 11 23.00 2.10 -8.29
N HIS A 12 21.68 2.22 -8.51
CA HIS A 12 21.09 2.96 -9.63
C HIS A 12 20.30 4.18 -9.13
N PRO A 13 20.85 5.41 -9.22
CA PRO A 13 20.21 6.63 -8.70
C PRO A 13 18.83 6.95 -9.30
N SER A 14 18.51 6.40 -10.47
CA SER A 14 17.20 6.55 -11.10
C SER A 14 16.10 5.72 -10.43
N ILE A 15 16.45 4.77 -9.56
CA ILE A 15 15.51 3.94 -8.82
C ILE A 15 15.27 4.57 -7.45
N VAL A 16 14.07 5.07 -7.24
CA VAL A 16 13.67 5.76 -6.00
C VAL A 16 12.73 4.93 -5.15
N ALA A 17 12.06 3.92 -5.74
CA ALA A 17 11.26 2.96 -5.00
C ALA A 17 11.06 1.63 -5.72
N TRP A 18 10.74 0.60 -4.93
CA TRP A 18 10.24 -0.70 -5.36
C TRP A 18 8.86 -0.95 -4.76
N ILE A 19 7.86 -1.13 -5.62
CA ILE A 19 6.46 -1.36 -5.21
C ILE A 19 6.12 -2.83 -5.41
N ASN A 20 5.65 -3.51 -4.36
CA ASN A 20 5.37 -4.95 -4.39
C ASN A 20 4.14 -5.37 -3.55
N GLY A 21 3.93 -6.69 -3.42
CA GLY A 21 2.79 -7.30 -2.74
C GLY A 21 3.12 -8.70 -2.20
N HIS A 22 2.23 -9.69 -2.37
CA HIS A 22 2.34 -11.09 -1.94
C HIS A 22 2.16 -11.36 -0.42
N SER A 23 2.66 -10.52 0.49
CA SER A 23 2.45 -10.71 1.94
C SER A 23 1.03 -10.38 2.42
N HIS A 24 0.31 -9.61 1.58
CA HIS A 24 -0.98 -8.97 1.82
C HIS A 24 -0.97 -7.95 2.98
N LYS A 25 0.22 -7.52 3.43
CA LYS A 25 0.37 -6.52 4.49
C LYS A 25 0.91 -5.22 3.89
N ASN A 26 0.38 -4.09 4.34
CA ASN A 26 1.01 -2.80 4.11
C ASN A 26 2.28 -2.70 4.95
N GLU A 27 3.43 -2.53 4.28
CA GLU A 27 4.73 -2.43 4.94
C GLU A 27 5.65 -1.51 4.14
N VAL A 28 6.38 -0.66 4.82
CA VAL A 28 7.34 0.26 4.20
C VAL A 28 8.73 0.02 4.79
N THR A 29 9.70 -0.28 3.93
CA THR A 29 11.09 -0.53 4.33
C THR A 29 12.03 0.47 3.66
N ALA A 30 12.89 1.09 4.47
CA ALA A 30 13.95 1.95 3.98
C ALA A 30 15.14 1.12 3.48
N HIS A 31 15.62 1.42 2.27
CA HIS A 31 16.87 0.88 1.74
C HIS A 31 17.86 2.01 1.45
N PRO A 32 19.16 1.72 1.27
CA PRO A 32 20.17 2.73 0.91
C PRO A 32 19.92 3.43 -0.44
N GLY A 33 19.10 4.49 -0.42
CA GLY A 33 18.84 5.34 -1.58
C GLY A 33 17.50 5.10 -2.28
N PHE A 34 16.64 4.20 -1.78
CA PHE A 34 15.30 3.99 -2.31
C PHE A 34 14.36 3.45 -1.22
N TRP A 35 13.05 3.50 -1.48
CA TRP A 35 12.02 2.94 -0.59
C TRP A 35 11.40 1.65 -1.14
N GLU A 36 11.19 0.66 -0.29
CA GLU A 36 10.33 -0.48 -0.62
C GLU A 36 8.95 -0.27 -0.01
N VAL A 37 7.91 -0.43 -0.83
CA VAL A 37 6.51 -0.26 -0.42
C VAL A 37 5.73 -1.51 -0.81
N SER A 38 5.43 -2.34 0.19
CA SER A 38 4.53 -3.49 0.06
C SER A 38 3.09 -3.05 0.29
N THR A 39 2.21 -3.47 -0.62
CA THR A 39 0.78 -3.14 -0.56
C THR A 39 -0.06 -4.35 -0.16
N ALA A 40 -1.12 -4.11 0.62
CA ALA A 40 -2.04 -5.16 1.02
C ALA A 40 -2.85 -5.71 -0.15
N SER A 41 -3.34 -6.94 -0.02
CA SER A 41 -4.16 -7.58 -1.04
C SER A 41 -5.60 -7.07 -0.97
N HIS A 42 -6.19 -6.78 -2.13
CA HIS A 42 -7.61 -6.45 -2.24
C HIS A 42 -8.54 -7.66 -2.08
N ILE A 43 -8.14 -8.76 -1.44
CA ILE A 43 -9.06 -9.83 -1.01
C ILE A 43 -9.25 -9.85 0.50
N ASP A 44 -8.33 -9.25 1.24
CA ASP A 44 -8.34 -9.23 2.70
C ASP A 44 -8.92 -7.92 3.23
N PHE A 45 -9.37 -7.95 4.48
CA PHE A 45 -9.78 -6.75 5.18
C PHE A 45 -8.60 -6.11 5.94
N PRO A 46 -8.50 -4.77 5.95
CA PRO A 46 -9.25 -3.82 5.13
C PRO A 46 -8.77 -3.77 3.68
N GLN A 47 -9.67 -3.45 2.75
CA GLN A 47 -9.41 -3.40 1.30
C GLN A 47 -8.77 -2.08 0.89
N LEU A 48 -7.52 -1.93 1.27
CA LEU A 48 -6.79 -0.69 1.04
C LEU A 48 -6.05 -0.78 -0.30
N ALA A 49 -6.38 0.13 -1.22
CA ALA A 49 -5.53 0.45 -2.35
C ALA A 49 -4.56 1.57 -1.95
N ARG A 50 -3.43 1.71 -2.66
CA ARG A 50 -2.45 2.76 -2.40
C ARG A 50 -2.22 3.61 -3.64
N VAL A 51 -2.39 4.91 -3.50
CA VAL A 51 -1.91 5.92 -4.44
C VAL A 51 -0.47 6.26 -4.07
N ILE A 52 0.40 6.35 -5.07
CA ILE A 52 1.80 6.75 -4.91
C ILE A 52 2.08 7.90 -5.85
N GLU A 53 2.40 9.06 -5.29
CA GLU A 53 2.68 10.30 -6.03
C GLU A 53 4.15 10.63 -5.90
N LEU A 54 4.87 10.72 -7.02
CA LEU A 54 6.27 11.10 -7.07
C LEU A 54 6.38 12.59 -7.36
N THR A 55 7.03 13.33 -6.46
CA THR A 55 7.14 14.79 -6.51
C THR A 55 8.60 15.22 -6.48
N ASP A 56 8.95 16.21 -7.32
CA ASP A 56 10.20 16.96 -7.23
C ASP A 56 10.06 18.07 -6.20
N ASN A 57 10.85 18.03 -5.14
CA ASN A 57 10.80 19.03 -4.09
C ASN A 57 11.59 20.30 -4.44
N HIS A 58 12.29 20.31 -5.58
CA HIS A 58 13.13 21.42 -6.06
C HIS A 58 14.26 21.82 -5.09
N ASP A 59 14.61 20.95 -4.15
CA ASP A 59 15.68 21.13 -3.15
C ASP A 59 16.76 20.03 -3.24
N GLY A 60 16.77 19.28 -4.34
CA GLY A 60 17.64 18.12 -4.53
C GLY A 60 17.07 16.82 -3.95
N THR A 61 15.81 16.81 -3.50
CA THR A 61 15.11 15.60 -3.06
C THR A 61 13.87 15.28 -3.90
N LEU A 62 13.44 14.02 -3.80
CA LEU A 62 12.17 13.51 -4.30
C LEU A 62 11.34 13.03 -3.12
N SER A 63 10.04 13.28 -3.15
CA SER A 63 9.08 12.69 -2.21
C SER A 63 8.19 11.69 -2.92
N LEU A 64 8.00 10.52 -2.31
CA LEU A 64 6.89 9.64 -2.61
C LEU A 64 5.81 9.83 -1.55
N PHE A 65 4.69 10.44 -1.92
CA PHE A 65 3.52 10.46 -1.05
C PHE A 65 2.74 9.18 -1.23
N THR A 66 2.57 8.42 -0.15
CA THR A 66 1.74 7.23 -0.14
C THR A 66 0.41 7.55 0.51
N THR A 67 -0.70 7.27 -0.17
CA THR A 67 -2.04 7.49 0.37
C THR A 67 -2.85 6.21 0.22
N LEU A 68 -3.29 5.66 1.35
CA LEU A 68 -4.22 4.55 1.37
C LEU A 68 -5.64 5.06 1.12
N VAL A 69 -6.32 4.41 0.18
CA VAL A 69 -7.71 4.66 -0.18
C VAL A 69 -8.51 3.38 0.01
N GLU A 70 -9.74 3.54 0.48
CA GLU A 70 -10.64 2.42 0.71
C GLU A 70 -11.94 2.62 -0.08
N SER A 71 -12.68 1.55 -0.29
CA SER A 71 -14.01 1.62 -0.91
C SER A 71 -14.94 2.52 -0.09
N SER A 72 -15.62 3.44 -0.78
CA SER A 72 -16.64 4.31 -0.19
C SER A 72 -17.99 3.61 0.01
N ALA A 73 -18.08 2.31 -0.26
CA ALA A 73 -19.30 1.55 -0.05
C ALA A 73 -19.61 1.40 1.45
N PRO A 74 -20.90 1.28 1.83
CA PRO A 74 -21.30 1.03 3.21
C PRO A 74 -20.57 -0.17 3.84
N HIS A 75 -20.34 -0.12 5.15
CA HIS A 75 -19.72 -1.23 5.87
C HIS A 75 -20.67 -2.44 6.05
N ARG A 76 -21.98 -2.17 6.09
CA ARG A 76 -23.03 -3.20 6.14
C ARG A 76 -23.69 -3.28 4.77
N ALA A 77 -23.73 -4.48 4.22
CA ALA A 77 -24.39 -4.80 2.98
C ALA A 77 -25.90 -4.94 3.18
N ASP A 78 -26.65 -4.54 2.15
CA ASP A 78 -28.02 -5.01 1.95
C ASP A 78 -27.96 -6.22 1.01
N PRO A 79 -28.35 -7.44 1.45
CA PRO A 79 -28.32 -8.63 0.61
C PRO A 79 -29.20 -8.54 -0.64
N ALA A 80 -30.18 -7.62 -0.67
CA ALA A 80 -31.01 -7.38 -1.84
C ALA A 80 -30.38 -6.41 -2.86
N ASP A 81 -29.35 -5.64 -2.47
CA ASP A 81 -28.68 -4.69 -3.35
C ASP A 81 -27.55 -5.36 -4.13
N LEU A 82 -27.85 -5.71 -5.39
CA LEU A 82 -26.87 -6.28 -6.33
C LEU A 82 -26.25 -5.22 -7.24
N SER A 83 -26.41 -3.93 -6.92
CA SER A 83 -25.69 -2.85 -7.60
C SER A 83 -24.19 -2.95 -7.35
N ARG A 84 -23.39 -2.17 -8.10
CA ARG A 84 -21.94 -2.09 -7.88
C ARG A 84 -21.59 -1.69 -6.44
N THR A 85 -22.37 -0.78 -5.84
CA THR A 85 -22.16 -0.35 -4.45
C THR A 85 -22.56 -1.45 -3.47
N GLY A 86 -23.69 -2.12 -3.69
CA GLY A 86 -24.15 -3.24 -2.86
C GLY A 86 -23.18 -4.42 -2.88
N LEU A 87 -22.68 -4.81 -4.06
CA LEU A 87 -21.66 -5.86 -4.19
C LEU A 87 -20.33 -5.46 -3.53
N ALA A 88 -19.93 -4.20 -3.61
CA ALA A 88 -18.75 -3.70 -2.90
C ALA A 88 -18.95 -3.70 -1.38
N ALA A 89 -20.14 -3.36 -0.88
CA ALA A 89 -20.47 -3.46 0.54
C ALA A 89 -20.47 -4.92 1.03
N LEU A 90 -21.06 -5.83 0.25
CA LEU A 90 -21.05 -7.28 0.54
C LEU A 90 -19.62 -7.81 0.62
N TYR A 91 -18.78 -7.43 -0.34
CA TYR A 91 -17.37 -7.80 -0.34
C TYR A 91 -16.64 -7.32 0.92
N ARG A 92 -16.84 -6.05 1.32
CA ARG A 92 -16.25 -5.47 2.55
C ARG A 92 -16.71 -6.22 3.80
N GLU A 93 -18.02 -6.44 3.93
CA GLU A 93 -18.59 -7.09 5.11
C GLU A 93 -18.11 -8.53 5.24
N LEU A 94 -18.09 -9.30 4.14
CA LEU A 94 -17.61 -10.68 4.16
C LEU A 94 -16.14 -10.78 4.53
N ALA A 95 -15.28 -9.94 3.95
CA ALA A 95 -13.85 -9.95 4.26
C ALA A 95 -13.56 -9.50 5.69
N ALA A 96 -14.31 -8.53 6.24
CA ALA A 96 -14.17 -8.09 7.64
C ALA A 96 -14.50 -9.22 8.64
N ASN A 97 -15.47 -10.06 8.29
CA ASN A 97 -15.99 -11.15 9.11
C ASN A 97 -15.41 -12.52 8.76
N ALA A 98 -14.42 -12.60 7.87
CA ALA A 98 -13.83 -13.87 7.47
C ALA A 98 -13.26 -14.63 8.69
N PRO A 99 -13.57 -15.93 8.85
CA PRO A 99 -13.02 -16.73 9.94
C PRO A 99 -11.49 -16.70 9.91
N LYS A 100 -10.86 -16.42 11.05
CA LYS A 100 -9.39 -16.30 11.19
C LYS A 100 -8.77 -15.16 10.36
N ALA A 101 -9.54 -14.13 10.02
CA ALA A 101 -9.01 -12.94 9.38
C ALA A 101 -7.86 -12.33 10.19
N ARG A 102 -6.75 -12.05 9.50
CA ARG A 102 -5.62 -11.29 10.06
C ARG A 102 -6.06 -9.85 10.35
N LYS A 103 -5.52 -9.25 11.41
CA LYS A 103 -5.93 -7.92 11.89
C LYS A 103 -4.84 -6.85 11.76
N ASP A 104 -3.67 -7.26 11.26
CA ASP A 104 -2.44 -6.46 11.12
C ASP A 104 -2.16 -6.04 9.67
N LEU A 105 -3.02 -6.40 8.71
CA LEU A 105 -2.78 -6.18 7.28
C LEU A 105 -2.83 -4.72 6.84
N ALA A 106 -3.48 -3.88 7.63
CA ALA A 106 -3.46 -2.43 7.44
C ALA A 106 -2.06 -1.83 7.64
N GLY A 107 -1.13 -2.56 8.26
CA GLY A 107 0.17 -2.04 8.66
C GLY A 107 0.09 -1.08 9.84
N GLU A 108 1.25 -0.68 10.35
CA GLU A 108 1.37 0.29 11.41
C GLU A 108 1.21 1.73 10.88
N ALA A 109 1.11 2.71 11.76
CA ALA A 109 1.01 4.11 11.34
C ALA A 109 2.17 4.53 10.39
N VAL A 110 3.35 3.95 10.60
CA VAL A 110 4.57 4.17 9.81
C VAL A 110 4.57 3.48 8.45
N ASP A 111 3.53 2.69 8.13
CA ASP A 111 3.39 1.99 6.85
C ASP A 111 2.29 2.59 5.96
N ARG A 112 1.49 3.54 6.49
CA ARG A 112 0.24 4.01 5.86
C ARG A 112 0.43 5.25 5.00
N ASN A 113 -0.09 6.39 5.46
CA ASN A 113 -0.06 7.64 4.73
C ASN A 113 1.22 8.39 5.07
N LEU A 114 2.18 8.44 4.16
CA LEU A 114 3.54 8.87 4.43
C LEU A 114 4.05 9.79 3.35
N GLU A 115 5.03 10.62 3.72
CA GLU A 115 5.98 11.21 2.80
C GLU A 115 7.31 10.46 2.93
N LEU A 116 7.75 9.84 1.84
CA LEU A 116 8.99 9.07 1.79
C LEU A 116 10.03 9.83 0.96
N VAL A 117 11.00 10.43 1.63
CA VAL A 117 11.98 11.33 1.00
C VAL A 117 13.21 10.55 0.53
N VAL A 118 13.69 10.85 -0.67
CA VAL A 118 14.94 10.33 -1.24
C VAL A 118 15.78 11.49 -1.75
N ARG A 119 17.09 11.49 -1.48
CA ARG A 119 18.00 12.47 -2.07
C ARG A 119 18.33 12.08 -3.51
N ARG A 120 18.24 13.03 -4.45
CA ARG A 120 18.80 12.88 -5.79
C ARG A 120 20.32 12.81 -5.64
N ARG A 121 20.94 11.76 -6.19
CA ARG A 121 22.39 11.59 -6.23
C ARG A 121 22.94 12.12 -7.55
#